data_AF-A0A7S2RA43-F1
#
_entry.id   AF-A0A7S2RA43-F1
#
_cell.length_a   1.000
_cell.length_b   1.000
_cell.length_c   1.000
_cell.angle_alpha   90.00
_cell.angle_beta   90.00
_cell.angle_gamma   90.00
#
_symmetry.space_group_name_H-M   'P 1'
#
loop_
_entity.id
_entity.type
_entity.pdbx_description
1 polymer ?
#
loop_
_entity_poly.entity_id
_entity_poly.type
_entity_poly.pdbx_seq_one_letter_code
_entity_poly.pdbx_strand_id
1 'polypeptide(L)'
;NNNNNNNNLTLALVDPPGSALYNKVRYGVAYASQQREQHFIKNQYNTLAEGIGLDRVTANFARALPYVKKAVKISDQTAVDVAHYLLQYSGLFVGSSSAMNVAALLQLSKQQQQQQNQGHKTNKNILGITIICDTGQRHVTRFWNRDFIVNTCKLQWPSDNTDTWKERL
;
A
#
# COMPACT_ATOMS: atom_id res chain seq x y z
N ASN A 1 36.31 9.06 -14.94
CA ASN A 1 35.70 9.14 -13.59
C ASN A 1 34.62 8.08 -13.45
N ASN A 2 34.87 7.13 -12.56
CA ASN A 2 34.20 5.83 -12.43
C ASN A 2 32.75 5.98 -11.94
N ASN A 3 31.76 5.86 -12.84
CA ASN A 3 30.34 5.73 -12.46
C ASN A 3 29.89 4.26 -12.49
N ASN A 4 30.53 3.41 -11.67
CA ASN A 4 29.97 2.11 -11.31
C ASN A 4 28.90 2.30 -10.22
N ASN A 5 27.78 2.93 -10.55
CA ASN A 5 26.62 2.99 -9.66
C ASN A 5 25.84 1.67 -9.78
N ASN A 6 26.40 0.60 -9.22
CA ASN A 6 25.70 -0.67 -8.97
C ASN A 6 24.66 -0.51 -7.85
N ASN A 7 23.81 0.52 -7.89
CA ASN A 7 22.71 0.67 -6.96
C ASN A 7 21.49 -0.05 -7.54
N ASN A 8 21.40 -1.37 -7.30
CA ASN A 8 20.20 -2.18 -7.54
C ASN A 8 19.04 -1.81 -6.58
N LEU A 9 18.95 -0.56 -6.15
CA LEU A 9 17.90 -0.04 -5.28
C LEU A 9 16.70 0.35 -6.13
N THR A 10 15.53 -0.19 -5.79
CA THR A 10 14.26 0.21 -6.39
C THR A 10 13.41 0.89 -5.33
N LEU A 11 13.16 2.19 -5.49
CA LEU A 11 12.20 2.92 -4.67
C LEU A 11 10.80 2.81 -5.28
N ALA A 12 9.82 2.40 -4.49
CA ALA A 12 8.43 2.29 -4.88
C ALA A 12 7.53 3.21 -4.06
N LEU A 13 6.64 3.93 -4.73
CA LEU A 13 5.51 4.62 -4.10
C LEU A 13 4.44 3.59 -3.72
N VAL A 14 3.93 3.67 -2.50
CA VAL A 14 2.72 2.97 -2.05
C VAL A 14 1.62 4.00 -1.90
N ASP A 15 0.50 3.79 -2.56
CA ASP A 15 -0.55 4.80 -2.66
C ASP A 15 -1.94 4.17 -2.44
N PRO A 16 -2.82 4.79 -1.62
CA PRO A 16 -4.16 4.29 -1.39
C PRO A 16 -5.11 4.59 -2.57
N PRO A 17 -6.31 4.00 -2.62
CA PRO A 17 -7.35 4.39 -3.55
C PRO A 17 -7.73 5.86 -3.36
N GLY A 18 -8.12 6.54 -4.44
CA GLY A 18 -8.47 7.96 -4.42
C GLY A 18 -7.29 8.94 -4.47
N SER A 19 -6.05 8.49 -4.20
CA SER A 19 -4.86 9.34 -4.34
C SER A 19 -4.45 9.55 -5.80
N ALA A 20 -3.94 10.75 -6.11
CA ALA A 20 -3.48 11.14 -7.43
C ALA A 20 -2.02 10.74 -7.71
N LEU A 21 -1.25 10.36 -6.69
CA LEU A 21 0.20 10.17 -6.80
C LEU A 21 0.58 8.93 -7.61
N TYR A 22 -0.18 7.84 -7.52
CA TYR A 22 0.05 6.63 -8.29
C TYR A 22 0.07 6.93 -9.79
N ASN A 23 -0.95 7.67 -10.27
CA ASN A 23 -1.06 8.05 -11.67
C ASN A 23 0.03 9.06 -12.05
N LYS A 24 0.46 9.92 -11.11
CA LYS A 24 1.58 10.83 -11.37
C LYS A 24 2.85 10.05 -11.68
N VAL A 25 3.15 9.02 -10.89
CA VAL A 25 4.36 8.19 -11.07
C VAL A 25 4.25 7.32 -12.32
N ARG A 26 3.08 6.68 -12.55
CA ARG A 26 2.91 5.72 -13.66
C ARG A 26 2.73 6.37 -15.03
N TYR A 27 2.01 7.48 -15.08
CA TYR A 27 1.49 8.06 -16.33
C TYR A 27 1.84 9.54 -16.50
N GLY A 28 2.54 10.14 -15.53
CA GLY A 28 2.90 11.56 -15.58
C GLY A 28 1.78 12.53 -15.21
N VAL A 29 0.55 12.04 -14.97
CA VAL A 29 -0.65 12.83 -14.70
C VAL A 29 -1.09 12.67 -13.23
N ALA A 30 -1.24 13.78 -12.51
CA ALA A 30 -1.75 13.76 -11.13
C ALA A 30 -3.27 13.87 -11.14
N TYR A 31 -3.94 12.71 -11.18
CA TYR A 31 -5.39 12.61 -11.20
C TYR A 31 -5.82 11.24 -10.69
N ALA A 32 -6.88 11.15 -9.89
CA ALA A 32 -7.52 9.89 -9.52
C ALA A 32 -8.90 9.78 -10.17
N SER A 33 -9.33 8.60 -10.60
CA SER A 33 -10.66 8.40 -11.19
C SER A 33 -11.80 8.81 -10.26
N GLN A 34 -11.57 8.71 -8.95
CA GLN A 34 -12.48 9.16 -7.90
C GLN A 34 -12.67 10.69 -7.87
N GLN A 35 -11.83 11.46 -8.58
CA GLN A 35 -11.92 12.91 -8.73
C GLN A 35 -12.65 13.33 -10.02
N ARG A 36 -13.32 12.41 -10.73
CA ARG A 36 -14.21 12.76 -11.85
C ARG A 36 -15.33 13.66 -11.35
N GLU A 37 -15.61 14.74 -12.09
CA GLU A 37 -16.82 15.54 -11.90
C GLU A 37 -18.05 14.70 -12.24
N GLN A 38 -18.49 13.89 -11.30
CA GLN A 38 -19.81 13.26 -11.26
C GLN A 38 -20.47 13.62 -9.93
N HIS A 39 -21.80 13.53 -9.88
CA HIS A 39 -22.62 13.94 -8.73
C HIS A 39 -21.94 13.63 -7.39
N PHE A 40 -21.67 14.68 -6.63
CA PHE A 40 -21.11 14.67 -5.28
C PHE A 40 -21.97 13.81 -4.35
N ILE A 41 -21.79 12.48 -4.38
CA ILE A 41 -22.14 11.63 -3.25
C ILE A 41 -20.98 11.81 -2.29
N LYS A 42 -21.16 12.73 -1.33
CA LYS A 42 -20.24 13.00 -0.23
C LYS A 42 -20.14 11.77 0.70
N ASN A 43 -19.51 10.69 0.24
CA ASN A 43 -18.79 9.83 1.17
C ASN A 43 -17.36 10.39 1.21
N GLN A 44 -17.06 11.15 2.26
CA GLN A 44 -15.82 11.93 2.40
C GLN A 44 -14.52 11.10 2.39
N TYR A 45 -14.60 9.78 2.33
CA TYR A 45 -13.45 8.88 2.45
C TYR A 45 -13.50 7.85 1.32
N ASN A 46 -12.83 8.15 0.21
CA ASN A 46 -12.58 7.21 -0.89
C ASN A 46 -11.61 6.08 -0.51
N THR A 47 -11.02 6.18 0.68
CA THR A 47 -10.13 5.19 1.28
C THR A 47 -10.31 5.17 2.80
N LEU A 48 -10.13 3.99 3.38
CA LEU A 48 -9.99 3.75 4.81
C LEU A 48 -8.65 4.24 5.38
N ALA A 49 -7.63 4.42 4.52
CA ALA A 49 -6.31 4.85 4.95
C ALA A 49 -6.33 6.28 5.49
N GLU A 50 -5.58 6.50 6.58
CA GLU A 50 -5.44 7.81 7.21
C GLU A 50 -3.98 8.26 7.16
N GLY A 51 -3.75 9.57 7.01
CA GLY A 51 -2.40 10.14 6.97
C GLY A 51 -1.62 9.93 5.67
N ILE A 52 -2.19 9.23 4.68
CA ILE A 52 -1.61 8.99 3.36
C ILE A 52 -2.64 9.23 2.24
N GLY A 53 -2.15 9.39 1.01
CA GLY A 53 -2.96 9.73 -0.15
C GLY A 53 -3.06 11.25 -0.33
N LEU A 54 -2.71 11.73 -1.52
CA LEU A 54 -2.73 13.16 -1.84
C LEU A 54 -3.30 13.39 -3.23
N ASP A 55 -4.10 14.45 -3.34
CA ASP A 55 -4.71 14.88 -4.60
C ASP A 55 -3.75 15.69 -5.48
N ARG A 56 -2.58 16.04 -4.98
CA ARG A 56 -1.60 16.91 -5.65
C ARG A 56 -0.17 16.49 -5.36
N VAL A 57 0.72 16.87 -6.28
CA VAL A 57 2.17 16.76 -6.10
C VAL A 57 2.64 17.90 -5.21
N THR A 58 3.13 17.57 -4.01
CA THR A 58 3.75 18.56 -3.12
C THR A 58 5.19 18.86 -3.54
N ALA A 59 5.74 19.98 -3.10
CA ALA A 59 7.15 20.32 -3.37
C ALA A 59 8.11 19.25 -2.83
N ASN A 60 7.81 18.66 -1.66
CA ASN A 60 8.59 17.55 -1.09
C ASN A 60 8.56 16.31 -1.99
N PHE A 61 7.36 15.91 -2.45
CA PHE A 61 7.24 14.74 -3.33
C PHE A 61 7.85 14.99 -4.71
N ALA A 62 7.74 16.21 -5.26
CA ALA A 62 8.35 16.57 -6.53
C ALA A 62 9.87 16.34 -6.52
N ARG A 63 10.55 16.62 -5.40
CA ARG A 63 11.99 16.35 -5.22
C ARG A 63 12.31 14.86 -5.19
N ALA A 64 11.40 14.02 -4.68
CA ALA A 64 11.57 12.58 -4.61
C ALA A 64 11.23 11.86 -5.94
N LEU A 65 10.38 12.46 -6.77
CA LEU A 65 9.83 11.86 -7.97
C LEU A 65 10.88 11.23 -8.93
N PRO A 66 12.06 11.83 -9.20
CA PRO A 66 13.08 11.24 -10.08
C PRO A 66 13.62 9.89 -9.59
N TYR A 67 13.55 9.64 -8.28
CA TYR A 67 14.07 8.44 -7.63
C TYR A 67 13.03 7.32 -7.56
N VAL A 68 11.73 7.64 -7.61
CA VAL A 68 10.64 6.66 -7.56
C VAL A 68 10.55 5.90 -8.89
N LYS A 69 10.87 4.60 -8.89
CA LYS A 69 10.89 3.76 -10.10
C LYS A 69 9.63 2.92 -10.28
N LYS A 70 8.89 2.67 -9.20
CA LYS A 70 7.64 1.92 -9.22
C LYS A 70 6.57 2.66 -8.44
N ALA A 71 5.31 2.39 -8.75
CA ALA A 71 4.19 2.75 -7.91
C ALA A 71 3.25 1.55 -7.79
N VAL A 72 2.77 1.32 -6.58
CA VAL A 72 1.85 0.25 -6.21
C VAL A 72 0.63 0.89 -5.58
N LYS A 73 -0.54 0.46 -6.03
CA LYS A 73 -1.81 0.85 -5.43
C LYS A 73 -2.29 -0.31 -4.58
N ILE A 74 -2.53 -0.06 -3.30
CA ILE A 74 -3.01 -1.07 -2.36
C ILE A 74 -4.47 -0.78 -2.03
N SER A 75 -5.30 -1.81 -2.04
CA SER A 75 -6.71 -1.67 -1.67
C SER A 75 -6.88 -1.61 -0.15
N ASP A 76 -7.96 -0.97 0.30
CA ASP A 76 -8.29 -0.95 1.73
C ASP A 76 -8.50 -2.36 2.29
N GLN A 77 -9.12 -3.27 1.52
CA GLN A 77 -9.29 -4.66 1.92
C GLN A 77 -7.93 -5.33 2.20
N THR A 78 -6.98 -5.17 1.29
CA THR A 78 -5.64 -5.73 1.44
C THR A 78 -4.93 -5.16 2.67
N ALA A 79 -5.12 -3.87 2.95
CA ALA A 79 -4.56 -3.25 4.15
C ALA A 79 -5.14 -3.87 5.43
N VAL A 80 -6.46 -4.09 5.49
CA VAL A 80 -7.12 -4.75 6.62
C VAL A 80 -6.60 -6.18 6.80
N ASP A 81 -6.52 -6.96 5.72
CA ASP A 81 -6.05 -8.35 5.77
C ASP A 81 -4.59 -8.42 6.26
N VAL A 82 -3.70 -7.58 5.73
CA VAL A 82 -2.28 -7.53 6.14
C VAL A 82 -2.13 -7.06 7.59
N ALA A 83 -2.93 -6.10 8.05
CA ALA A 83 -2.86 -5.66 9.44
C ALA A 83 -3.19 -6.81 10.42
N HIS A 84 -4.21 -7.60 10.11
CA HIS A 84 -4.58 -8.76 10.92
C HIS A 84 -3.51 -9.87 10.84
N TYR A 85 -2.91 -10.09 9.66
CA TYR A 85 -1.76 -10.98 9.52
C TYR A 85 -0.61 -10.59 10.44
N LEU A 86 -0.23 -9.31 10.42
CA LEU A 86 0.88 -8.79 11.22
C LEU A 86 0.59 -8.91 12.72
N LEU A 87 -0.65 -8.66 13.14
CA LEU A 87 -1.04 -8.84 14.53
C LEU A 87 -0.96 -10.30 14.95
N GLN A 88 -1.52 -11.21 14.16
CA GLN A 88 -1.60 -12.63 14.49
C GLN A 88 -0.24 -13.34 14.45
N TYR A 89 0.57 -13.07 13.43
CA TYR A 89 1.81 -13.83 13.18
C TYR A 89 3.08 -13.11 13.62
N SER A 90 3.04 -11.79 13.78
CA SER A 90 4.21 -11.00 14.18
C SER A 90 4.00 -10.22 15.48
N GLY A 91 2.80 -10.24 16.06
CA GLY A 91 2.46 -9.43 17.24
C GLY A 91 2.47 -7.92 16.97
N LEU A 92 2.47 -7.51 15.70
CA LEU A 92 2.58 -6.11 15.30
C LEU A 92 1.20 -5.48 15.14
N PHE A 93 0.80 -4.69 16.13
CA PHE A 93 -0.44 -3.92 16.08
C PHE A 93 -0.22 -2.55 15.40
N VAL A 94 -0.58 -2.43 14.12
CA VAL A 94 -0.18 -1.31 13.26
C VAL A 94 -1.36 -0.49 12.72
N GLY A 95 -1.12 0.76 12.32
CA GLY A 95 -2.10 1.60 11.63
C GLY A 95 -2.25 1.26 10.13
N SER A 96 -3.22 1.93 9.48
CA SER A 96 -3.60 1.67 8.09
C SER A 96 -2.48 1.90 7.08
N SER A 97 -1.73 3.00 7.20
CA SER A 97 -0.60 3.31 6.31
C SER A 97 0.53 2.29 6.42
N SER A 98 0.81 1.83 7.64
CA SER A 98 1.82 0.81 7.92
C SER A 98 1.44 -0.53 7.29
N ALA A 99 0.16 -0.92 7.39
CA ALA A 99 -0.35 -2.12 6.74
C ALA A 99 -0.24 -2.06 5.21
N MET A 100 -0.58 -0.91 4.60
CA MET A 100 -0.41 -0.73 3.14
C MET A 100 1.06 -0.82 2.70
N ASN A 101 1.96 -0.22 3.48
CA ASN A 101 3.41 -0.28 3.24
C ASN A 101 3.95 -1.71 3.25
N VAL A 102 3.49 -2.55 4.18
CA VAL A 102 3.86 -3.97 4.23
C VAL A 102 3.20 -4.75 3.10
N ALA A 103 1.92 -4.50 2.80
CA ALA A 103 1.21 -5.14 1.69
C ALA A 103 1.95 -4.95 0.36
N ALA A 104 2.36 -3.71 0.07
CA ALA A 104 3.12 -3.41 -1.14
C ALA A 104 4.48 -4.11 -1.17
N LEU A 105 5.17 -4.21 -0.02
CA LEU A 105 6.44 -4.92 0.06
C LEU A 105 6.29 -6.40 -0.25
N LEU A 106 5.26 -7.05 0.31
CA LEU A 106 4.94 -8.46 0.04
C LEU A 106 4.61 -8.66 -1.44
N GLN A 107 3.75 -7.81 -2.01
CA GLN A 107 3.35 -7.88 -3.42
C GLN A 107 4.54 -7.70 -4.37
N LEU A 108 5.40 -6.70 -4.12
CA LEU A 108 6.60 -6.45 -4.94
C LEU A 108 7.61 -7.58 -4.83
N SER A 109 7.79 -8.14 -3.64
CA SER A 109 8.70 -9.27 -3.41
C SER A 109 8.23 -10.52 -4.15
N LYS A 110 6.93 -10.85 -4.05
CA LYS A 110 6.30 -11.97 -4.76
C LYS A 110 6.44 -11.83 -6.29
N GLN A 111 6.18 -10.63 -6.82
CA GLN A 111 6.38 -10.33 -8.25
C GLN A 111 7.83 -10.51 -8.69
N GLN A 112 8.79 -10.03 -7.89
CA GLN A 112 10.21 -10.13 -8.21
C GLN A 112 10.71 -11.59 -8.15
N GLN A 113 10.26 -12.37 -7.17
CA GLN A 113 10.55 -13.81 -7.07
C GLN A 113 10.01 -14.56 -8.31
N GLN A 114 8.76 -14.31 -8.71
CA GLN A 114 8.16 -14.92 -9.91
C GLN A 114 8.97 -14.60 -11.17
N GLN A 115 9.44 -13.35 -11.33
CA GLN A 115 10.28 -12.94 -12.46
C GLN A 115 11.66 -13.60 -12.46
N GLN A 116 12.26 -13.85 -11.29
CA GLN A 116 13.52 -14.58 -11.19
C GLN A 116 13.35 -16.04 -11.62
N ASN A 117 12.26 -16.69 -11.20
CA ASN A 117 11.96 -18.09 -11.51
C ASN A 117 11.71 -18.33 -13.00
N GLN A 118 11.06 -17.39 -13.69
CA GLN A 118 10.81 -17.50 -15.14
C GLN A 118 12.08 -17.28 -15.98
N GLY A 119 13.04 -16.51 -15.47
CA GLY A 119 14.20 -16.04 -16.25
C GLY A 119 15.47 -16.88 -16.15
N HIS A 120 15.46 -18.03 -15.46
CA HIS A 120 16.68 -18.82 -15.14
C HIS A 120 17.81 -17.95 -14.54
N LYS A 121 17.45 -16.86 -13.84
CA LYS A 121 18.44 -15.98 -13.21
C LYS A 121 18.90 -16.60 -11.91
N THR A 122 20.19 -16.45 -11.60
CA THR A 122 20.77 -16.82 -10.31
C THR A 122 19.89 -16.35 -9.16
N ASN A 123 19.69 -17.24 -8.17
CA ASN A 123 18.87 -17.00 -6.99
C ASN A 123 19.42 -15.77 -6.25
N LYS A 124 18.83 -14.59 -6.49
CA LYS A 124 19.28 -13.33 -5.92
C LYS A 124 18.44 -13.04 -4.69
N ASN A 125 19.07 -12.99 -3.53
CA ASN A 125 18.43 -12.53 -2.31
C ASN A 125 17.80 -11.15 -2.53
N ILE A 126 16.50 -11.05 -2.29
CA ILE A 126 15.74 -9.80 -2.38
C ILE A 126 15.60 -9.27 -0.96
N LEU A 127 16.26 -8.15 -0.66
CA LEU A 127 16.05 -7.44 0.61
C LEU A 127 14.98 -6.37 0.40
N GLY A 128 13.85 -6.56 1.07
CA GLY A 128 12.77 -5.59 1.14
C GLY A 128 12.84 -4.77 2.43
N ILE A 129 12.67 -3.45 2.32
CA ILE A 129 12.59 -2.55 3.48
C ILE A 129 11.34 -1.70 3.34
N THR A 130 10.60 -1.51 4.43
CA THR A 130 9.45 -0.62 4.49
C THR A 130 9.38 0.05 5.87
N ILE A 131 8.48 1.01 6.03
CA ILE A 131 8.34 1.81 7.27
C ILE A 131 7.00 1.50 7.93
N ILE A 132 7.04 1.21 9.23
CA ILE A 132 5.87 1.21 10.12
C ILE A 132 5.73 2.64 10.67
N CYS A 133 4.70 3.34 10.25
CA CYS A 133 4.50 4.76 10.54
C CYS A 133 3.93 4.98 11.94
N ASP A 134 3.05 4.08 12.41
CA ASP A 134 2.32 4.22 13.66
C ASP A 134 1.68 2.90 14.14
N THR A 135 1.29 2.92 15.41
CA THR A 135 0.59 1.82 16.10
C THR A 135 -0.90 1.82 15.78
N GLY A 136 -1.55 0.64 15.84
CA GLY A 136 -3.00 0.49 15.63
C GLY A 136 -3.88 1.23 16.64
N GLN A 137 -3.34 1.64 17.80
CA GLN A 137 -4.09 2.31 18.87
C GLN A 137 -4.81 3.59 18.39
N ARG A 138 -4.20 4.35 17.47
CA ARG A 138 -4.81 5.58 16.94
C ARG A 138 -5.98 5.31 15.99
N HIS A 139 -6.16 4.07 15.53
CA HIS A 139 -7.10 3.71 14.47
C HIS A 139 -8.22 2.76 14.96
N VAL A 140 -8.38 2.62 16.29
CA VAL A 140 -9.35 1.69 16.92
C VAL A 140 -10.82 1.99 16.61
N THR A 141 -11.15 3.25 16.34
CA THR A 141 -12.52 3.67 16.06
C THR A 141 -12.94 3.47 14.61
N ARG A 142 -11.98 3.26 13.68
CA ARG A 142 -12.24 3.11 12.24
C ARG A 142 -11.56 1.88 11.64
N PHE A 143 -10.24 1.93 11.41
CA PHE A 143 -9.48 0.85 10.77
C PHE A 143 -9.59 -0.49 11.50
N TRP A 144 -9.56 -0.47 12.84
CA TRP A 144 -9.68 -1.65 13.69
C TRP A 144 -11.08 -1.82 14.29
N ASN A 145 -12.09 -1.18 13.71
CA ASN A 145 -13.49 -1.31 14.15
C ASN A 145 -14.27 -2.19 13.17
N ARG A 146 -14.68 -3.39 13.62
CA ARG A 146 -15.40 -4.36 12.78
C ARG A 146 -16.67 -3.78 12.14
N ASP A 147 -17.49 -3.08 12.93
CA ASP A 147 -18.75 -2.53 12.42
C ASP A 147 -18.50 -1.43 11.39
N PHE A 148 -17.46 -0.62 11.58
CA PHE A 148 -17.05 0.39 10.60
C PHE A 148 -16.60 -0.26 9.29
N ILE A 149 -15.72 -1.27 9.35
CA ILE A 149 -15.22 -2.00 8.18
C ILE A 149 -16.36 -2.65 7.40
N VAL A 150 -17.23 -3.41 8.07
CA VAL A 150 -18.28 -4.19 7.41
C VAL A 150 -19.44 -3.30 6.96
N ASN A 151 -19.96 -2.45 7.86
CA ASN A 151 -21.21 -1.74 7.60
C ASN A 151 -20.98 -0.42 6.86
N THR A 152 -19.86 0.27 7.11
CA THR A 152 -19.57 1.58 6.48
C THR A 152 -18.73 1.42 5.22
N CYS A 153 -17.59 0.74 5.32
CA CYS A 153 -16.68 0.59 4.18
C CYS A 153 -17.09 -0.53 3.22
N LYS A 154 -18.04 -1.41 3.61
CA LYS A 154 -18.47 -2.59 2.84
C LYS A 154 -17.30 -3.54 2.53
N LEU A 155 -16.35 -3.62 3.46
CA LEU A 155 -15.18 -4.50 3.39
C LEU A 155 -15.41 -5.75 4.26
N GLN A 156 -14.59 -6.77 4.03
CA GLN A 156 -14.62 -8.01 4.80
C GLN A 156 -13.72 -7.86 6.04
N TRP A 157 -14.30 -8.15 7.20
CA TRP A 157 -13.52 -8.29 8.43
C TRP A 157 -12.86 -9.69 8.46
N PRO A 158 -11.54 -9.80 8.67
CA PRO A 158 -10.89 -11.10 8.83
C PRO A 158 -11.51 -11.85 10.02
N SER A 159 -12.12 -13.02 9.76
CA SER A 159 -12.70 -13.84 10.82
C SER A 159 -11.64 -14.76 11.42
N ASP A 160 -11.76 -15.04 12.71
CA ASP A 160 -10.81 -15.91 13.44
C ASP A 160 -10.83 -17.37 12.96
N ASN A 161 -11.86 -17.78 12.21
CA ASN A 161 -12.18 -19.18 11.92
C ASN A 161 -12.01 -19.62 10.47
N THR A 162 -11.61 -18.73 9.56
CA THR A 162 -11.37 -19.12 8.17
C THR A 162 -10.07 -18.53 7.66
N ASP A 163 -9.17 -19.40 7.21
CA ASP A 163 -7.92 -19.06 6.52
C ASP A 163 -8.13 -18.33 5.18
N THR A 164 -9.38 -17.96 4.85
CA THR A 164 -9.80 -17.30 3.60
C THR A 164 -9.06 -16.01 3.31
N TRP A 165 -8.51 -15.35 4.33
CA TRP A 165 -7.73 -14.13 4.16
C TRP A 165 -6.26 -14.42 3.79
N LYS A 166 -5.73 -15.60 4.11
CA LYS A 166 -4.40 -16.05 3.64
C LYS A 166 -4.39 -16.23 2.11
N GLU A 167 -5.50 -16.69 1.56
CA GLU A 167 -5.69 -16.82 0.11
C GLU A 167 -5.70 -15.45 -0.61
N ARG A 168 -5.97 -14.36 0.13
CA ARG A 168 -5.96 -12.98 -0.38
C ARG A 168 -4.59 -12.30 -0.33
N LEU A 169 -3.57 -12.93 0.25
CA LEU A 169 -2.18 -12.43 0.34
C LEU A 169 -1.24 -13.10 -0.70
#